data_AF-A0A919JBW4-F1
#
_entry.id   AF-A0A919JBW4-F1
#
_cell.length_a   1.000
_cell.length_b   1.000
_cell.length_c   1.000
_cell.angle_alpha   90.00
_cell.angle_beta   90.00
_cell.angle_gamma   90.00
#
_symmetry.space_group_name_H-M   'P 1'
#
loop_
_entity.id
_entity.type
_entity.pdbx_description
1 polymer ?
#
loop_
_entity_poly.entity_id
_entity_poly.type
_entity_poly.pdbx_seq_one_letter_code
_entity_poly.pdbx_strand_id
1 'polypeptide(L)'
;MTDIDRTTARRVLDLELPDNGANAETVRDYLIALLLEVWDQEQDFSGKRPFGNSGWQHEIYAPLVRAGFTPGSFNEYDELDGEFDYRDADKLILAAIEELGRVTS
;
A
#
# COMPACT_ATOMS: atom_id res chain seq x y z
N MET A 1 -13.44 -4.92 15.29
CA MET A 1 -12.29 -4.91 14.37
C MET A 1 -11.11 -5.30 15.21
N THR A 2 -10.37 -6.35 14.85
CA THR A 2 -9.12 -6.66 15.55
C THR A 2 -8.24 -5.41 15.42
N ASP A 3 -7.88 -4.77 16.53
CA ASP A 3 -6.99 -3.62 16.50
C ASP A 3 -5.66 -4.11 15.91
N ILE A 4 -5.32 -3.65 14.70
CA ILE A 4 -4.01 -3.86 14.10
C ILE A 4 -3.03 -3.13 15.02
N ASP A 5 -2.14 -3.87 15.67
CA ASP A 5 -1.21 -3.26 16.60
C ASP A 5 -0.14 -2.43 15.85
N ARG A 6 0.48 -1.49 16.57
CA ARG A 6 1.47 -0.56 16.00
C ARG A 6 2.70 -1.26 15.42
N THR A 7 3.10 -2.39 15.99
CA THR A 7 4.25 -3.17 15.48
C THR A 7 3.89 -3.75 14.12
N THR A 8 2.68 -4.30 13.98
CA THR A 8 2.18 -4.80 12.70
C THR A 8 2.08 -3.67 11.67
N ALA A 9 1.51 -2.52 12.02
CA ALA A 9 1.43 -1.36 11.14
C ALA A 9 2.82 -0.84 10.71
N ARG A 10 3.80 -0.82 11.63
CA ARG A 10 5.18 -0.42 11.33
C ARG A 10 5.83 -1.40 10.36
N ARG A 11 5.65 -2.70 10.56
CA ARG A 11 6.17 -3.73 9.65
C ARG A 11 5.56 -3.64 8.26
N VAL A 12 4.29 -3.25 8.13
CA VAL A 12 3.67 -2.98 6.83
C VAL A 12 4.37 -1.82 6.12
N LEU A 13 4.67 -0.73 6.83
CA LEU A 13 5.39 0.42 6.26
C LEU A 13 6.79 0.04 5.76
N ASP A 14 7.44 -0.91 6.42
CA ASP A 14 8.81 -1.32 6.11
C ASP A 14 8.88 -2.45 5.06
N LEU A 15 7.74 -2.83 4.46
CA LEU A 15 7.72 -3.80 3.35
C LEU A 15 8.36 -3.21 2.10
N GLU A 16 9.30 -3.96 1.55
CA GLU A 16 9.94 -3.66 0.27
C GLU A 16 8.94 -3.80 -0.89
N LEU A 17 9.02 -2.87 -1.83
CA LEU A 17 8.24 -2.91 -3.07
C LEU A 17 9.15 -3.32 -4.24
N PRO A 18 8.67 -4.19 -5.15
CA PRO A 18 9.31 -4.36 -6.45
C PRO A 18 9.11 -3.10 -7.31
N ASP A 19 9.57 -3.14 -8.57
CA ASP A 19 9.32 -2.08 -9.55
C ASP A 19 7.84 -1.64 -9.55
N ASN A 20 7.60 -0.34 -9.33
CA ASN A 20 6.28 0.24 -9.14
C ASN A 20 6.20 1.65 -9.74
N GLY A 21 4.99 2.16 -9.96
CA GLY A 21 4.77 3.45 -10.62
C GLY A 21 5.34 4.65 -9.84
N ALA A 22 5.44 4.56 -8.51
CA ALA A 22 5.99 5.61 -7.66
C ALA A 22 7.52 5.59 -7.58
N ASN A 23 8.17 4.56 -8.15
CA ASN A 23 9.61 4.32 -8.01
C ASN A 23 10.06 4.26 -6.52
N ALA A 24 9.17 3.74 -5.66
CA ALA A 24 9.35 3.68 -4.22
C ALA A 24 10.03 2.37 -3.80
N GLU A 25 10.91 2.42 -2.79
CA GLU A 25 11.60 1.23 -2.28
C GLU A 25 10.74 0.47 -1.26
N THR A 26 9.89 1.18 -0.52
CA THR A 26 9.03 0.61 0.53
C THR A 26 7.59 1.12 0.46
N VAL A 27 6.67 0.44 1.16
CA VAL A 27 5.28 0.93 1.36
C VAL A 27 5.27 2.33 1.99
N ARG A 28 6.20 2.60 2.91
CA ARG A 28 6.39 3.94 3.49
C ARG A 28 6.67 4.99 2.41
N ASP A 29 7.66 4.74 1.56
CA ASP A 29 8.08 5.67 0.52
C ASP A 29 6.96 5.87 -0.50
N TYR A 30 6.24 4.80 -0.82
CA TYR A 30 5.10 4.85 -1.73
C TYR A 30 3.95 5.72 -1.19
N LEU A 31 3.58 5.54 0.08
CA LEU A 31 2.53 6.36 0.71
C LEU A 31 2.93 7.83 0.82
N ILE A 32 4.22 8.11 1.09
CA ILE A 32 4.77 9.47 1.06
C ILE A 32 4.68 10.05 -0.36
N ALA A 33 5.12 9.31 -1.39
CA ALA A 33 5.05 9.75 -2.79
C ALA A 33 3.60 10.02 -3.22
N LEU A 34 2.66 9.18 -2.81
CA LEU A 34 1.23 9.38 -3.09
C LEU A 34 0.71 10.66 -2.44
N LEU A 35 1.07 10.92 -1.18
CA LEU A 35 0.64 12.13 -0.49
C LEU A 35 1.27 13.39 -1.12
N LEU A 36 2.52 13.32 -1.57
CA LEU A 36 3.18 14.39 -2.31
C LEU A 36 2.46 14.67 -3.64
N GLU A 37 2.09 13.62 -4.39
CA GLU A 37 1.35 13.76 -5.65
C GLU A 37 -0.04 14.40 -5.45
N VAL A 38 -0.76 13.98 -4.40
CA VAL A 38 -2.05 14.59 -4.03
C VAL A 38 -1.88 16.08 -3.72
N TRP A 39 -0.80 16.44 -3.02
CA TRP A 39 -0.54 17.82 -2.66
C TRP A 39 -0.11 18.68 -3.86
N ASP A 40 0.72 18.14 -4.75
CA ASP A 40 1.27 18.85 -5.92
C ASP A 40 0.23 19.06 -7.03
N GLN A 41 -0.57 18.03 -7.32
CA GLN A 41 -1.59 18.09 -8.38
C GLN A 41 -2.88 18.82 -7.94
N GLU A 42 -3.05 19.06 -6.64
CA GLU A 42 -4.24 19.70 -6.08
C GLU A 42 -5.56 19.07 -6.60
N GLN A 43 -6.35 19.83 -7.37
CA GLN A 43 -7.63 19.39 -7.93
C GLN A 43 -7.48 18.55 -9.21
N ASP A 44 -6.30 18.58 -9.84
CA ASP A 44 -5.99 17.80 -11.03
C ASP A 44 -5.53 16.36 -10.69
N PHE A 45 -5.41 16.05 -9.39
CA PHE A 45 -5.00 14.73 -8.92
C PHE A 45 -5.89 13.61 -9.49
N SER A 46 -5.27 12.66 -10.19
CA SER A 46 -5.98 11.49 -10.71
C SER A 46 -5.96 10.35 -9.70
N GLY A 47 -7.01 10.23 -8.88
CA GLY A 47 -7.15 9.09 -7.94
C GLY A 47 -7.16 7.71 -8.60
N LYS A 48 -7.42 7.64 -9.92
CA LYS A 48 -7.30 6.41 -10.70
C LYS A 48 -5.85 6.13 -11.13
N ARG A 49 -5.04 7.17 -11.38
CA ARG A 49 -3.71 7.07 -12.01
C ARG A 49 -2.72 8.07 -11.41
N PRO A 50 -2.40 7.99 -10.11
CA PRO A 50 -1.44 8.88 -9.49
C PRO A 50 -0.05 8.75 -10.13
N PHE A 51 0.29 7.57 -10.66
CA PHE A 51 1.60 7.28 -11.25
C PHE A 51 1.50 6.75 -12.70
N GLY A 52 0.54 7.28 -13.47
CA GLY A 52 0.40 6.97 -14.91
C GLY A 52 -0.42 5.72 -15.26
N ASN A 53 -0.41 4.67 -14.43
CA ASN A 53 -1.20 3.45 -14.63
C ASN A 53 -2.40 3.35 -13.66
N SER A 54 -3.45 2.63 -14.08
CA SER A 54 -4.57 2.33 -13.18
C SER A 54 -4.26 1.15 -12.28
N GLY A 55 -4.92 1.07 -11.12
CA GLY A 55 -4.75 -0.05 -10.20
C GLY A 55 -3.53 0.08 -9.29
N TRP A 56 -3.06 1.30 -9.06
CA TRP A 56 -1.89 1.62 -8.23
C TRP A 56 -1.94 0.98 -6.82
N GLN A 57 -3.11 0.74 -6.25
CA GLN A 57 -3.25 0.07 -4.94
C GLN A 57 -2.71 -1.38 -4.97
N HIS A 58 -2.75 -2.05 -6.11
CA HIS A 58 -2.23 -3.41 -6.27
C HIS A 58 -0.71 -3.49 -6.04
N GLU A 59 0.01 -2.40 -6.30
CA GLU A 59 1.47 -2.30 -6.06
C GLU A 59 1.79 -2.39 -4.56
N ILE A 60 0.83 -2.06 -3.68
CA ILE A 60 0.95 -2.25 -2.21
C ILE A 60 0.31 -3.57 -1.76
N TYR A 61 -0.82 -3.97 -2.36
CA TYR A 61 -1.52 -5.20 -1.97
C TYR A 61 -0.68 -6.47 -2.21
N ALA A 62 0.04 -6.55 -3.32
CA ALA A 62 0.86 -7.72 -3.63
C ALA A 62 1.94 -8.01 -2.56
N PRO A 63 2.76 -7.02 -2.13
CA PRO A 63 3.69 -7.19 -1.02
C PRO A 63 3.03 -7.66 0.29
N LEU A 64 1.83 -7.17 0.63
CA LEU A 64 1.10 -7.61 1.83
C LEU A 64 0.79 -9.11 1.81
N VAL A 65 0.35 -9.62 0.65
CA VAL A 65 0.08 -11.04 0.44
C VAL A 65 1.37 -11.85 0.48
N ARG A 66 2.42 -11.41 -0.23
CA ARG A 66 3.72 -12.12 -0.25
C ARG A 66 4.35 -12.22 1.14
N ALA A 67 4.21 -11.19 1.96
CA ALA A 67 4.71 -11.17 3.32
C ALA A 67 3.79 -11.88 4.34
N GLY A 68 2.63 -12.38 3.89
CA GLY A 68 1.70 -13.14 4.72
C GLY A 68 0.89 -12.31 5.72
N PHE A 69 0.77 -10.99 5.51
CA PHE A 69 -0.08 -10.14 6.36
C PHE A 69 -1.58 -10.36 6.10
N THR A 70 -1.93 -10.75 4.89
CA THR A 70 -3.31 -11.02 4.48
C THR A 70 -3.31 -12.20 3.50
N PRO A 71 -4.33 -13.09 3.52
CA PRO A 71 -4.42 -14.18 2.57
C PRO A 71 -4.64 -13.67 1.14
N GLY A 72 -4.03 -14.35 0.17
CA GLY A 72 -4.22 -14.08 -1.25
C GLY A 72 -3.46 -15.07 -2.13
N SER A 73 -3.77 -15.08 -3.41
CA SER A 73 -3.11 -15.89 -4.43
C SER A 73 -2.69 -15.03 -5.61
N PHE A 74 -1.73 -15.54 -6.37
CA PHE A 74 -1.27 -14.95 -7.62
C PHE A 74 -1.55 -15.91 -8.77
N ASN A 75 -1.89 -15.38 -9.95
CA ASN A 75 -2.05 -16.17 -11.17
C ASN A 75 -0.69 -16.49 -11.82
N GLU A 76 -0.73 -17.12 -13.01
CA GLU A 76 0.46 -17.47 -13.79
C GLU A 76 1.28 -16.26 -14.28
N TYR A 77 0.71 -15.05 -14.25
CA TYR A 77 1.37 -13.78 -14.60
C TYR A 77 1.86 -13.00 -13.38
N ASP A 78 1.84 -13.61 -12.19
CA ASP A 78 2.23 -12.99 -10.92
C ASP A 78 1.36 -11.79 -10.52
N GLU A 79 0.14 -11.72 -11.05
CA GLU A 79 -0.89 -10.76 -10.67
C GLU A 79 -1.79 -11.35 -9.58
N LEU A 80 -2.27 -10.52 -8.64
CA LEU A 80 -3.22 -10.95 -7.62
C LEU A 80 -4.49 -11.51 -8.28
N ASP A 81 -4.82 -12.76 -7.94
CA ASP A 81 -5.93 -13.51 -8.54
C ASP A 81 -6.74 -14.26 -7.48
N GLY A 82 -8.00 -14.56 -7.79
CA GLY A 82 -8.92 -15.30 -6.94
C GLY A 82 -9.59 -14.44 -5.86
N GLU A 83 -9.96 -15.09 -4.75
CA GLU A 83 -10.62 -14.46 -3.60
C GLU A 83 -9.61 -13.69 -2.73
N PHE A 84 -9.16 -12.53 -3.20
CA PHE A 84 -8.40 -11.58 -2.39
C PHE A 84 -9.35 -10.67 -1.59
N ASP A 85 -9.19 -10.63 -0.26
CA ASP A 85 -9.99 -9.75 0.60
C ASP A 85 -9.37 -8.34 0.67
N TYR A 86 -9.75 -7.50 -0.29
CA TYR A 86 -9.37 -6.08 -0.33
C TYR A 86 -9.67 -5.35 0.99
N ARG A 87 -10.71 -5.75 1.75
CA ARG A 87 -11.07 -5.07 3.00
C ARG A 87 -10.11 -5.38 4.12
N ASP A 88 -9.47 -6.55 4.11
CA ASP A 88 -8.46 -6.91 5.09
C ASP A 88 -7.15 -6.16 4.82
N ALA A 89 -6.73 -6.15 3.55
CA ALA A 89 -5.58 -5.36 3.10
C ALA A 89 -5.75 -3.86 3.38
N ASP A 90 -6.94 -3.30 3.14
CA ASP A 90 -7.22 -1.90 3.43
C ASP A 90 -7.09 -1.57 4.92
N LYS A 91 -7.48 -2.47 5.84
CA LYS A 91 -7.28 -2.23 7.28
C LYS A 91 -5.80 -2.12 7.64
N LEU A 92 -4.96 -2.97 7.05
CA LEU A 92 -3.51 -2.94 7.24
C LEU A 92 -2.92 -1.63 6.72
N ILE A 93 -3.32 -1.19 5.53
CA ILE A 93 -2.85 0.06 4.92
C ILE A 93 -3.32 1.28 5.72
N LEU A 94 -4.59 1.32 6.15
CA LEU A 94 -5.10 2.41 6.98
C LEU A 94 -4.35 2.51 8.32
N ALA A 95 -4.10 1.37 8.98
CA ALA A 95 -3.29 1.34 10.20
C ALA A 95 -1.84 1.80 9.94
N ALA A 96 -1.26 1.43 8.80
CA ALA A 96 0.06 1.90 8.37
C ALA A 96 0.07 3.42 8.11
N ILE A 97 -0.95 3.99 7.48
CA ILE A 97 -1.09 5.44 7.26
C ILE A 97 -1.19 6.18 8.61
N GLU A 98 -1.98 5.67 9.54
CA GLU A 98 -2.06 6.24 10.88
C GLU A 98 -0.70 6.19 11.60
N GLU A 99 0.02 5.07 11.51
CA GLU A 99 1.34 4.92 12.13
C GLU A 99 2.43 5.75 11.42
N LEU A 100 2.28 6.04 10.13
CA LEU A 100 3.14 6.96 9.36
C LEU A 100 3.00 8.40 9.87
N GLY A 101 1.77 8.85 10.13
CA GLY A 101 1.47 10.21 10.60
C GLY A 101 1.80 10.49 12.07
N ARG A 102 2.20 9.47 12.84
CA ARG A 102 2.58 9.66 14.25
C ARG A 102 3.98 10.26 14.35
N VAL A 103 4.08 11.42 15.00
CA VAL A 103 5.36 11.97 15.44
C VAL A 103 5.96 11.00 16.46
N THR A 104 7.17 10.51 16.18
CA THR A 104 7.93 9.71 17.16
C THR A 104 8.42 10.68 18.23
N SER A 105 7.76 10.70 19.39
CA SER A 105 8.20 11.44 20.58
C SER A 105 9.37 10.76 21.28
#